data_AF-A0A183LSQ6-F1
#
_entry.id   AF-A0A183LSQ6-F1
#
_cell.length_a   1.000
_cell.length_b   1.000
_cell.length_c   1.000
_cell.angle_alpha   90.00
_cell.angle_beta   90.00
_cell.angle_gamma   90.00
#
_symmetry.space_group_name_H-M   'P 1'
#
loop_
_entity.id
_entity.type
_entity.pdbx_description
1 polymer ?
#
loop_
_entity_poly.entity_id
_entity_poly.type
_entity_poly.pdbx_seq_one_letter_code
_entity_poly.pdbx_strand_id
1 'polypeptide(L)'
;MEKKRCVVITARVHPGETQGSWMMKGLLDFLISTDPDAKVLRSNFVFKLIPMLNPDGVIVGNYRCSLSGCDLNRKYTSSLKRFFPTIWHTKQMIINVMKQYEVVVYCDLHGHSRKQQMFIYGCKSQTPEKQYYSRIFPAMLSKNIPELFNFDKCKFAVQKEKEGTGRIVMWREGIINSYTLEATFCGTAGNDLEEGYHFNSLDFEKMGSHFCDTLLDYIDPDHKKMEHIMQYLKNRLVSMKVSKSNEFEDDKLSSDDSMSDSSDVGSDSSNCDELPAYYAYVLQKSKKKGKRKRRLTQKRDIKSVNKKVTRSNTSIYDFLS
;
A
#
# COMPACT_ATOMS: atom_id res chain seq x y z
N MET A 1 -21.85 15.35 -21.64
CA MET A 1 -21.45 15.47 -20.22
C MET A 1 -20.05 14.93 -20.10
N GLU A 2 -19.14 15.70 -19.50
CA GLU A 2 -17.78 15.25 -19.25
C GLU A 2 -17.81 14.01 -18.34
N LYS A 3 -16.90 13.06 -18.60
CA LYS A 3 -16.88 11.79 -17.88
C LYS A 3 -16.37 12.04 -16.46
N LYS A 4 -17.14 11.68 -15.44
CA LYS A 4 -16.71 11.80 -14.04
C LYS A 4 -15.36 11.10 -13.83
N ARG A 5 -14.55 11.63 -12.92
CA ARG A 5 -13.32 10.99 -12.46
C ARG A 5 -13.60 10.11 -11.24
N CYS A 6 -12.66 9.31 -10.79
CA CYS A 6 -12.85 8.43 -9.64
C CYS A 6 -11.84 8.70 -8.54
N VAL A 7 -12.31 8.62 -7.29
CA VAL A 7 -11.49 8.64 -6.08
C VAL A 7 -11.69 7.31 -5.36
N VAL A 8 -10.60 6.64 -5.01
CA VAL A 8 -10.63 5.39 -4.25
C VAL A 8 -9.96 5.60 -2.90
N ILE A 9 -10.66 5.25 -1.82
CA ILE A 9 -10.13 5.36 -0.47
C ILE A 9 -10.40 4.08 0.29
N THR A 10 -9.36 3.54 0.91
CA THR A 10 -9.43 2.33 1.74
C THR A 10 -8.94 2.63 3.14
N ALA A 11 -9.39 1.86 4.13
CA ALA A 11 -8.95 2.01 5.50
C ALA A 11 -8.91 0.66 6.22
N ARG A 12 -8.21 0.62 7.38
CA ARG A 12 -8.16 -0.53 8.30
C ARG A 12 -7.74 -1.83 7.62
N VAL A 13 -6.69 -1.77 6.79
CA VAL A 13 -5.99 -2.99 6.37
C VAL A 13 -5.25 -3.62 7.56
N HIS A 14 -4.68 -2.77 8.42
CA HIS A 14 -4.25 -3.15 9.76
C HIS A 14 -5.39 -2.88 10.75
N PRO A 15 -5.83 -3.89 11.51
CA PRO A 15 -7.01 -3.75 12.35
C PRO A 15 -6.88 -2.76 13.52
N GLY A 16 -5.70 -2.64 14.14
CA GLY A 16 -5.47 -1.78 15.30
C GLY A 16 -5.36 -0.29 14.98
N GLU A 17 -5.32 0.07 13.70
CA GLU A 17 -5.14 1.43 13.21
C GLU A 17 -6.47 2.20 13.14
N THR A 18 -7.08 2.41 14.31
CA THR A 18 -8.45 2.97 14.44
C THR A 18 -8.61 4.39 13.90
N GLN A 19 -7.55 5.21 13.91
CA GLN A 19 -7.51 6.52 13.27
C GLN A 19 -7.98 6.49 11.80
N GLY A 20 -7.68 5.41 11.07
CA GLY A 20 -8.16 5.22 9.70
C GLY A 20 -9.68 5.20 9.58
N SER A 21 -10.39 4.69 10.60
CA SER A 21 -11.86 4.70 10.63
C SER A 21 -12.43 6.08 10.92
N TRP A 22 -11.80 6.85 11.80
CA TRP A 22 -12.25 8.22 12.09
C TRP A 22 -12.03 9.17 10.91
N MET A 23 -10.89 9.06 10.22
CA MET A 23 -10.68 9.76 8.95
C MET A 23 -11.71 9.36 7.89
N MET A 24 -11.99 8.06 7.74
CA MET A 24 -13.02 7.59 6.82
C MET A 24 -14.42 8.12 7.21
N LYS A 25 -14.73 8.20 8.51
CA LYS A 25 -16.01 8.74 8.99
C LYS A 25 -16.16 10.21 8.60
N GLY A 26 -15.19 11.07 8.92
CA GLY A 26 -15.27 12.49 8.57
C GLY A 26 -15.39 12.74 7.07
N LEU A 27 -14.71 11.93 6.26
CA LEU A 27 -14.85 11.94 4.81
C LEU A 27 -16.27 11.54 4.36
N LEU A 28 -16.81 10.45 4.89
CA LEU A 28 -18.15 9.98 4.57
C LEU A 28 -19.22 11.00 4.97
N ASP A 29 -19.14 11.52 6.19
CA ASP A 29 -20.09 12.49 6.73
C ASP A 29 -20.11 13.77 5.88
N PHE A 30 -18.95 14.28 5.47
CA PHE A 30 -18.88 15.41 4.55
C PHE A 30 -19.50 15.06 3.19
N LEU A 31 -19.11 13.93 2.59
CA LEU A 31 -19.58 13.52 1.27
C LEU A 31 -21.08 13.23 1.20
N ILE A 32 -21.75 12.87 2.29
CA ILE A 32 -23.20 12.65 2.31
C ILE A 32 -24.00 13.88 2.78
N SER A 33 -23.30 14.92 3.22
CA SER A 33 -23.93 16.14 3.71
C SER A 33 -24.66 16.92 2.61
N THR A 34 -25.44 17.91 3.05
CA THR A 34 -26.14 18.87 2.21
C THR A 34 -25.27 20.03 1.74
N ASP A 35 -24.00 20.05 2.16
CA ASP A 35 -23.04 21.10 1.81
C ASP A 35 -22.93 21.28 0.29
N PRO A 36 -22.93 22.52 -0.23
CA PRO A 36 -22.73 22.80 -1.65
C PRO A 36 -21.46 22.14 -2.22
N ASP A 37 -20.36 22.16 -1.48
CA ASP A 37 -19.07 21.64 -1.92
C ASP A 37 -19.10 20.12 -2.03
N ALA A 38 -19.79 19.45 -1.09
CA ALA A 38 -20.06 18.02 -1.18
C ALA A 38 -20.90 17.65 -2.41
N LYS A 39 -21.87 18.49 -2.80
CA LYS A 39 -22.65 18.28 -4.04
C LYS A 39 -21.80 18.43 -5.30
N VAL A 40 -20.87 19.40 -5.31
CA VAL A 40 -19.90 19.59 -6.41
C VAL A 40 -19.01 18.35 -6.53
N LEU A 41 -18.48 17.83 -5.43
CA LEU A 41 -17.69 16.59 -5.43
C LEU A 41 -18.48 15.41 -5.99
N ARG A 42 -19.71 15.17 -5.51
CA ARG A 42 -20.56 14.08 -6.01
C ARG A 42 -20.94 14.24 -7.49
N SER A 43 -20.93 15.47 -8.00
CA SER A 43 -21.18 15.77 -9.42
C SER A 43 -19.96 15.50 -10.30
N ASN A 44 -18.74 15.71 -9.79
CA ASN A 44 -17.50 15.55 -10.54
C ASN A 44 -16.85 14.17 -10.40
N PHE A 45 -17.11 13.48 -9.28
CA PHE A 45 -16.45 12.23 -8.94
C PHE A 45 -17.41 11.06 -8.72
N VAL A 46 -16.89 9.87 -9.00
CA VAL A 46 -17.35 8.60 -8.45
C VAL A 46 -16.45 8.25 -7.27
N PHE A 47 -17.02 8.08 -6.08
CA PHE A 47 -16.27 7.65 -4.90
C PHE A 47 -16.38 6.13 -4.71
N LYS A 48 -15.24 5.46 -4.50
CA LYS A 48 -15.15 4.05 -4.11
C LYS A 48 -14.46 3.97 -2.76
N LEU A 49 -15.28 3.84 -1.72
CA LEU A 49 -14.84 3.90 -0.32
C LEU A 49 -14.94 2.50 0.29
N ILE A 50 -13.84 2.00 0.86
CA ILE A 50 -13.79 0.74 1.62
C ILE A 50 -13.42 1.09 3.06
N PRO A 51 -14.40 1.24 3.95
CA PRO A 51 -14.14 1.69 5.33
C PRO A 51 -13.31 0.73 6.16
N MET A 52 -13.27 -0.55 5.77
CA MET A 52 -12.57 -1.58 6.51
C MET A 52 -12.13 -2.75 5.62
N LEU A 53 -10.83 -2.90 5.44
CA LEU A 53 -10.24 -4.00 4.66
C LEU A 53 -10.04 -5.29 5.46
N ASN A 54 -9.98 -5.21 6.79
CA ASN A 54 -9.71 -6.36 7.66
C ASN A 54 -10.73 -6.47 8.82
N PRO A 55 -12.02 -6.66 8.53
CA PRO A 55 -13.06 -6.75 9.57
C PRO A 55 -12.82 -7.90 10.55
N ASP A 56 -12.37 -9.06 10.06
CA ASP A 56 -12.10 -10.22 10.90
C ASP A 56 -11.02 -9.93 11.94
N GLY A 57 -9.93 -9.28 11.53
CA GLY A 57 -8.86 -8.87 12.42
C GLY A 57 -9.33 -7.86 13.47
N VAL A 58 -10.28 -6.99 13.13
CA VAL A 58 -10.86 -6.02 14.07
C VAL A 58 -11.68 -6.73 15.14
N ILE A 59 -12.55 -7.66 14.72
CA ILE A 59 -13.43 -8.41 15.62
C ILE A 59 -12.62 -9.18 16.67
N VAL A 60 -11.50 -9.79 16.27
CA VAL A 60 -10.65 -10.58 17.19
C VAL A 60 -9.63 -9.74 17.97
N GLY A 61 -9.59 -8.42 17.76
CA GLY A 61 -8.65 -7.54 18.46
C GLY A 61 -7.19 -7.67 18.01
N ASN A 62 -6.94 -8.07 16.77
CA ASN A 62 -5.58 -8.04 16.21
C ASN A 62 -5.11 -6.59 16.07
N TYR A 63 -3.79 -6.37 16.06
CA TYR A 63 -3.23 -5.07 15.71
C TYR A 63 -2.91 -4.95 14.21
N ARG A 64 -2.18 -5.90 13.62
CA ARG A 64 -1.65 -5.78 12.25
C ARG A 64 -2.20 -6.81 11.26
N CYS A 65 -2.30 -8.06 11.68
CA CYS A 65 -2.53 -9.18 10.76
C CYS A 65 -4.02 -9.55 10.61
N SER A 66 -4.34 -10.19 9.49
CA SER A 66 -5.60 -10.94 9.31
C SER A 66 -5.60 -12.25 10.11
N LEU A 67 -6.72 -12.98 10.08
CA LEU A 67 -6.84 -14.31 10.71
C LEU A 67 -5.84 -15.35 10.15
N SER A 68 -5.28 -15.12 8.96
CA SER A 68 -4.23 -16.00 8.42
C SER A 68 -2.85 -15.73 9.04
N GLY A 69 -2.75 -14.79 9.99
CA GLY A 69 -1.49 -14.34 10.59
C GLY A 69 -0.63 -13.49 9.65
N CYS A 70 -1.17 -13.05 8.51
CA CYS A 70 -0.42 -12.28 7.52
C CYS A 70 -0.81 -10.79 7.54
N ASP A 71 0.20 -9.93 7.32
CA ASP A 71 0.04 -8.51 7.00
C ASP A 71 -0.60 -8.39 5.59
N LEU A 72 -1.83 -7.89 5.54
CA LEU A 72 -2.59 -7.76 4.30
C LEU A 72 -2.01 -6.67 3.37
N ASN A 73 -1.37 -5.64 3.91
CA ASN A 73 -0.70 -4.60 3.14
C ASN A 73 0.66 -5.04 2.61
N ARG A 74 0.96 -6.35 2.60
CA ARG A 74 2.07 -6.94 1.82
C ARG A 74 1.57 -7.88 0.73
N LYS A 75 0.26 -8.05 0.58
CA LYS A 75 -0.34 -9.11 -0.25
C LYS A 75 -1.07 -8.59 -1.49
N TYR A 76 -0.90 -7.32 -1.88
CA TYR A 76 -1.53 -6.77 -3.09
C TYR A 76 -1.00 -7.38 -4.40
N THR A 77 0.18 -7.99 -4.39
CA THR A 77 0.73 -8.76 -5.52
C THR A 77 0.35 -10.24 -5.48
N SER A 78 -0.29 -10.71 -4.40
CA SER A 78 -0.59 -12.12 -4.22
C SER A 78 -1.72 -12.61 -5.14
N SER A 79 -1.53 -13.77 -5.75
CA SER A 79 -2.58 -14.49 -6.50
C SER A 79 -3.47 -15.37 -5.61
N LEU A 80 -3.20 -15.44 -4.30
CA LEU A 80 -3.88 -16.32 -3.36
C LEU A 80 -5.23 -15.75 -2.88
N LYS A 81 -6.21 -15.63 -3.79
CA LYS A 81 -7.55 -15.09 -3.52
C LYS A 81 -8.22 -15.68 -2.27
N ARG A 82 -8.07 -16.99 -2.05
CA ARG A 82 -8.70 -17.69 -0.90
C ARG A 82 -8.15 -17.24 0.46
N PHE A 83 -6.88 -16.82 0.51
CA PHE A 83 -6.23 -16.40 1.76
C PHE A 83 -6.31 -14.88 1.96
N PHE A 84 -6.35 -14.11 0.88
CA PHE A 84 -6.40 -12.64 0.93
C PHE A 84 -7.59 -12.11 0.12
N PRO A 85 -8.84 -12.52 0.45
CA PRO A 85 -10.00 -12.20 -0.38
C PRO A 85 -10.25 -10.69 -0.43
N THR A 86 -10.14 -9.97 0.69
CA THR A 86 -10.41 -8.53 0.75
C THR A 86 -9.45 -7.73 -0.12
N ILE A 87 -8.16 -8.05 -0.05
CA ILE A 87 -7.12 -7.41 -0.87
C ILE A 87 -7.28 -7.76 -2.35
N TRP A 88 -7.52 -9.03 -2.67
CA TRP A 88 -7.71 -9.46 -4.06
C TRP A 88 -8.92 -8.75 -4.69
N HIS A 89 -10.07 -8.76 -4.00
CA HIS A 89 -11.28 -8.12 -4.50
C HIS A 89 -11.15 -6.60 -4.60
N THR A 90 -10.44 -5.97 -3.66
CA THR A 90 -10.13 -4.53 -3.72
C THR A 90 -9.30 -4.20 -4.95
N LYS A 91 -8.20 -4.93 -5.19
CA LYS A 91 -7.37 -4.75 -6.38
C LYS A 91 -8.18 -4.92 -7.68
N GLN A 92 -9.00 -5.98 -7.78
CA GLN A 92 -9.82 -6.20 -8.97
C GLN A 92 -10.88 -5.11 -9.17
N MET A 93 -11.50 -4.64 -8.08
CA MET A 93 -12.44 -3.52 -8.14
C MET A 93 -11.76 -2.27 -8.70
N ILE A 94 -10.57 -1.92 -8.21
CA ILE A 94 -9.84 -0.74 -8.68
C ILE A 94 -9.46 -0.88 -10.15
N ILE A 95 -8.89 -2.02 -10.57
CA ILE A 95 -8.56 -2.28 -11.98
C ILE A 95 -9.79 -2.15 -12.88
N ASN A 96 -10.94 -2.67 -12.45
CA ASN A 96 -12.16 -2.58 -13.24
C ASN A 96 -12.70 -1.15 -13.30
N VAL A 97 -12.58 -0.38 -12.21
CA VAL A 97 -12.93 1.04 -12.18
C VAL A 97 -12.01 1.84 -13.10
N MET A 98 -10.71 1.56 -13.14
CA MET A 98 -9.74 2.23 -14.02
C MET A 98 -10.05 2.04 -15.52
N LYS A 99 -10.72 0.95 -15.91
CA LYS A 99 -11.21 0.76 -17.28
C LYS A 99 -12.34 1.73 -17.64
N GLN A 100 -13.09 2.19 -16.63
CA GLN A 100 -14.27 3.01 -16.81
C GLN A 100 -14.01 4.47 -16.44
N TYR A 101 -13.11 4.78 -15.53
CA TYR A 101 -12.89 6.12 -15.00
C TYR A 101 -11.41 6.37 -14.83
N GLU A 102 -10.96 7.60 -15.05
CA GLU A 102 -9.66 8.03 -14.57
C GLU A 102 -9.69 8.07 -13.04
N VAL A 103 -8.84 7.28 -12.38
CA VAL A 103 -8.69 7.32 -10.93
C VAL A 103 -7.68 8.41 -10.58
N VAL A 104 -8.17 9.55 -10.09
CA VAL A 104 -7.31 10.71 -9.78
C VAL A 104 -6.53 10.54 -8.50
N VAL A 105 -7.06 9.78 -7.54
CA VAL A 105 -6.45 9.51 -6.23
C VAL A 105 -6.82 8.11 -5.77
N TYR A 106 -5.81 7.35 -5.35
CA TYR A 106 -5.95 6.19 -4.47
C TYR A 106 -5.27 6.54 -3.15
N CYS A 107 -5.99 6.41 -2.03
CA CYS A 107 -5.41 6.65 -0.71
C CYS A 107 -5.79 5.53 0.26
N ASP A 108 -4.79 4.90 0.87
CA ASP A 108 -4.98 3.94 1.95
C ASP A 108 -4.73 4.62 3.30
N LEU A 109 -5.74 4.64 4.16
CA LEU A 109 -5.73 5.31 5.46
C LEU A 109 -5.18 4.37 6.54
N HIS A 110 -4.02 4.73 7.08
CA HIS A 110 -3.24 3.99 8.07
C HIS A 110 -3.07 4.83 9.33
N GLY A 111 -2.33 4.30 10.28
CA GLY A 111 -1.58 5.22 11.11
C GLY A 111 -0.37 4.67 11.78
N HIS A 112 0.24 5.57 12.54
CA HIS A 112 1.66 5.58 12.68
C HIS A 112 2.07 5.77 14.14
N SER A 113 2.65 4.73 14.72
CA SER A 113 2.88 4.64 16.17
C SER A 113 4.07 5.46 16.69
N ARG A 114 4.92 5.98 15.81
CA ARG A 114 6.16 6.68 16.20
C ARG A 114 6.17 8.16 15.85
N LYS A 115 5.97 8.48 14.56
CA LYS A 115 5.89 9.87 14.10
C LYS A 115 4.61 10.56 14.58
N GLN A 116 4.78 11.83 14.96
CA GLN A 116 3.72 12.80 15.26
C GLN A 116 3.16 13.42 13.98
N GLN A 117 1.97 14.03 14.09
CA GLN A 117 1.17 14.60 13.00
C GLN A 117 0.79 13.58 11.91
N MET A 118 0.07 14.04 10.90
CA MET A 118 -0.29 13.23 9.74
C MET A 118 0.59 13.57 8.54
N PHE A 119 0.89 12.59 7.71
CA PHE A 119 1.71 12.75 6.51
C PHE A 119 1.38 11.67 5.49
N ILE A 120 1.91 11.82 4.28
CA ILE A 120 1.69 10.88 3.18
C ILE A 120 2.99 10.19 2.78
N TYR A 121 2.91 8.89 2.62
CA TYR A 121 3.79 8.17 1.74
C TYR A 121 3.22 8.11 0.34
N GLY A 122 4.00 8.52 -0.66
CA GLY A 122 3.66 8.45 -2.08
C GLY A 122 4.65 7.61 -2.88
N CYS A 123 4.59 7.73 -4.20
CA CYS A 123 5.54 7.12 -5.12
C CYS A 123 6.13 8.18 -6.05
N LYS A 124 7.46 8.25 -6.10
CA LYS A 124 8.19 9.13 -7.01
C LYS A 124 8.02 8.63 -8.45
N SER A 125 7.68 9.55 -9.36
CA SER A 125 7.67 9.27 -10.80
C SER A 125 9.05 8.84 -11.28
N GLN A 126 9.09 7.82 -12.15
CA GLN A 126 10.32 7.43 -12.86
C GLN A 126 10.70 8.42 -13.96
N THR A 127 9.72 9.18 -14.46
CA THR A 127 9.88 10.23 -15.48
C THR A 127 10.26 11.55 -14.78
N PRO A 128 11.45 12.13 -15.05
CA PRO A 128 11.94 13.34 -14.39
C PRO A 128 11.02 14.56 -14.53
N GLU A 129 10.38 14.71 -15.69
CA GLU A 129 9.44 15.80 -15.98
C GLU A 129 8.19 15.70 -15.08
N LYS A 130 7.86 14.49 -14.64
CA LYS A 130 6.70 14.20 -13.80
C LYS A 130 7.03 14.02 -12.31
N GLN A 131 8.26 14.31 -11.88
CA GLN A 131 8.70 14.07 -10.48
C GLN A 131 7.88 14.83 -9.42
N TYR A 132 7.20 15.92 -9.80
CA TYR A 132 6.44 16.78 -8.90
C TYR A 132 4.96 16.38 -8.77
N TYR A 133 4.37 15.70 -9.75
CA TYR A 133 2.91 15.54 -9.81
C TYR A 133 2.34 14.81 -8.60
N SER A 134 3.00 13.73 -8.16
CA SER A 134 2.59 12.96 -6.98
C SER A 134 2.69 13.77 -5.67
N ARG A 135 3.38 14.91 -5.67
CA ARG A 135 3.57 15.80 -4.51
C ARG A 135 2.56 16.94 -4.45
N ILE A 136 1.85 17.22 -5.55
CA ILE A 136 0.91 18.34 -5.62
C ILE A 136 -0.21 18.17 -4.60
N PHE A 137 -0.88 17.01 -4.59
CA PHE A 137 -2.02 16.77 -3.70
C PHE A 137 -1.62 16.84 -2.20
N PRO A 138 -0.54 16.17 -1.72
CA PRO A 138 -0.11 16.33 -0.34
C PRO A 138 0.34 17.76 0.01
N ALA A 139 0.93 18.49 -0.94
CA ALA A 139 1.31 19.89 -0.71
C ALA A 139 0.07 20.79 -0.57
N MET A 140 -0.96 20.59 -1.40
CA MET A 140 -2.25 21.27 -1.22
C MET A 140 -2.89 20.93 0.13
N LEU A 141 -2.90 19.65 0.50
CA LEU A 141 -3.46 19.21 1.78
C LEU A 141 -2.75 19.91 2.96
N SER A 142 -1.43 20.06 2.90
CA SER A 142 -0.68 20.82 3.93
C SER A 142 -1.02 22.30 4.02
N LYS A 143 -1.55 22.90 2.94
CA LYS A 143 -2.04 24.28 2.95
C LYS A 143 -3.46 24.39 3.48
N ASN A 144 -4.27 23.35 3.27
CA ASN A 144 -5.65 23.32 3.72
C ASN A 144 -5.77 22.96 5.21
N ILE A 145 -4.84 22.16 5.77
CA ILE A 145 -4.88 21.75 7.18
C ILE A 145 -3.47 21.66 7.82
N PRO A 146 -2.71 22.76 7.87
CA PRO A 146 -1.31 22.78 8.34
C PRO A 146 -1.13 22.35 9.81
N GLU A 147 -2.17 22.47 10.63
CA GLU A 147 -2.15 22.08 12.04
C GLU A 147 -2.14 20.56 12.23
N LEU A 148 -2.76 19.80 11.31
CA LEU A 148 -2.80 18.32 11.38
C LEU A 148 -1.83 17.64 10.42
N PHE A 149 -1.57 18.24 9.25
CA PHE A 149 -0.81 17.63 8.17
C PHE A 149 0.55 18.30 7.94
N ASN A 150 1.61 17.48 7.91
CA ASN A 150 2.97 17.95 7.72
C ASN A 150 3.56 17.41 6.39
N PHE A 151 3.72 18.31 5.41
CA PHE A 151 4.28 17.95 4.11
C PHE A 151 5.76 17.55 4.18
N ASP A 152 6.55 18.15 5.08
CA ASP A 152 7.98 17.86 5.21
C ASP A 152 8.25 16.43 5.71
N LYS A 153 7.26 15.82 6.38
CA LYS A 153 7.30 14.42 6.80
C LYS A 153 6.92 13.44 5.68
N CYS A 154 6.37 13.92 4.57
CA CYS A 154 5.98 13.06 3.45
C CYS A 154 7.20 12.44 2.76
N LYS A 155 7.11 11.16 2.37
CA LYS A 155 8.17 10.47 1.62
C LYS A 155 7.62 9.82 0.36
N PHE A 156 8.43 9.81 -0.69
CA PHE A 156 8.01 9.32 -2.02
C PHE A 156 8.95 8.23 -2.57
N ALA A 157 9.99 7.87 -1.83
CA ALA A 157 10.89 6.80 -2.21
C ALA A 157 10.14 5.45 -2.22
N VAL A 158 10.43 4.61 -3.22
CA VAL A 158 9.89 3.26 -3.33
C VAL A 158 10.93 2.29 -2.79
N GLN A 159 10.56 1.51 -1.78
CA GLN A 159 11.40 0.50 -1.16
C GLN A 159 11.04 -0.90 -1.62
N LYS A 160 12.04 -1.78 -1.70
CA LYS A 160 11.88 -3.15 -2.19
C LYS A 160 10.95 -3.97 -1.27
N GLU A 161 11.05 -3.78 0.03
CA GLU A 161 10.29 -4.49 1.07
C GLU A 161 8.81 -4.07 1.10
N LYS A 162 8.48 -2.94 0.46
CA LYS A 162 7.12 -2.38 0.42
C LYS A 162 6.47 -2.55 -0.96
N GLU A 163 7.11 -3.25 -1.90
CA GLU A 163 6.55 -3.45 -3.25
C GLU A 163 5.17 -4.13 -3.28
N GLY A 164 4.87 -4.94 -2.26
CA GLY A 164 3.57 -5.61 -2.09
C GLY A 164 2.47 -4.75 -1.45
N THR A 165 2.73 -3.47 -1.16
CA THR A 165 1.76 -2.55 -0.55
C THR A 165 0.74 -2.02 -1.55
N GLY A 166 -0.45 -1.67 -1.06
CA GLY A 166 -1.53 -1.13 -1.90
C GLY A 166 -1.08 0.09 -2.68
N ARG A 167 -0.41 1.04 -2.00
CA ARG A 167 0.16 2.25 -2.59
C ARG A 167 1.04 1.95 -3.81
N ILE A 168 2.06 1.10 -3.64
CA ILE A 168 3.04 0.85 -4.72
C ILE A 168 2.40 0.02 -5.84
N VAL A 169 1.54 -0.95 -5.52
CA VAL A 169 0.85 -1.74 -6.55
C VAL A 169 -0.09 -0.86 -7.36
N MET A 170 -0.92 -0.02 -6.74
CA MET A 170 -1.85 0.88 -7.47
C MET A 170 -1.11 1.95 -8.28
N TRP A 171 0.04 2.42 -7.80
CA TRP A 171 0.92 3.29 -8.57
C TRP A 171 1.46 2.60 -9.83
N ARG A 172 1.90 1.34 -9.71
CA ARG A 172 2.37 0.52 -10.85
C ARG A 172 1.26 0.21 -11.85
N GLU A 173 0.00 0.12 -11.41
CA GLU A 173 -1.16 -0.02 -12.31
C GLU A 173 -1.49 1.29 -13.06
N GLY A 174 -0.88 2.43 -12.68
CA GLY A 174 -0.96 3.70 -13.41
C GLY A 174 -1.57 4.87 -12.62
N ILE A 175 -1.92 4.71 -11.35
CA ILE A 175 -2.47 5.80 -10.53
C ILE A 175 -1.34 6.68 -10.01
N ILE A 176 -1.21 7.91 -10.53
CA ILE A 176 -0.11 8.83 -10.17
C ILE A 176 -0.18 9.20 -8.68
N ASN A 177 -1.36 9.60 -8.22
CA ASN A 177 -1.60 9.99 -6.83
C ASN A 177 -2.05 8.77 -6.03
N SER A 178 -1.12 7.84 -5.85
CA SER A 178 -1.32 6.65 -5.04
C SER A 178 -0.58 6.83 -3.71
N TYR A 179 -1.34 6.80 -2.61
CA TYR A 179 -0.86 7.22 -1.30
C TYR A 179 -1.16 6.21 -0.20
N THR A 180 -0.32 6.26 0.83
CA THR A 180 -0.65 5.85 2.20
C THR A 180 -0.69 7.11 3.04
N LEU A 181 -1.84 7.43 3.62
CA LEU A 181 -1.95 8.54 4.58
C LEU A 181 -1.78 7.95 5.98
N GLU A 182 -0.73 8.39 6.65
CA GLU A 182 -0.33 7.96 7.97
C GLU A 182 -0.80 8.99 8.99
N ALA A 183 -1.69 8.59 9.89
CA ALA A 183 -2.11 9.42 11.01
C ALA A 183 -1.46 8.96 12.31
N THR A 184 -0.87 9.88 13.07
CA THR A 184 -0.21 9.55 14.33
C THR A 184 -1.14 8.91 15.37
N PHE A 185 -0.59 8.03 16.21
CA PHE A 185 -1.24 7.58 17.45
C PHE A 185 -1.07 8.59 18.60
N CYS A 186 -0.29 9.65 18.40
CA CYS A 186 -0.07 10.73 19.36
C CYS A 186 -0.78 12.00 18.86
N GLY A 187 -0.09 13.13 18.75
CA GLY A 187 -0.64 14.31 18.10
C GLY A 187 0.45 15.22 17.54
N THR A 188 0.44 16.50 17.87
CA THR A 188 1.33 17.49 17.23
C THR A 188 2.80 17.32 17.61
N ALA A 189 3.69 17.78 16.74
CA ALA A 189 5.10 17.97 17.01
C ALA A 189 5.30 19.48 17.23
N GLY A 190 5.14 19.95 18.47
CA GLY A 190 5.30 21.37 18.80
C GLY A 190 6.77 21.72 19.07
N ASN A 191 7.21 22.87 18.54
CA ASN A 191 8.28 23.67 19.12
C ASN A 191 7.58 24.93 19.68
N ASP A 192 7.55 25.04 21.00
CA ASP A 192 7.00 26.12 21.83
C ASP A 192 5.46 26.22 21.99
N LEU A 193 5.04 26.13 23.26
CA LEU A 193 3.73 26.40 23.89
C LEU A 193 2.50 25.54 23.50
N GLU A 194 2.49 24.81 22.38
CA GLU A 194 1.55 23.70 22.11
C GLU A 194 2.22 22.33 22.31
N GLU A 195 2.95 22.16 23.42
CA GLU A 195 3.54 20.87 23.78
C GLU A 195 2.43 19.83 24.04
N GLY A 196 2.43 18.76 23.25
CA GLY A 196 1.73 17.52 23.64
C GLY A 196 0.22 17.49 23.39
N TYR A 197 -0.32 18.28 22.45
CA TYR A 197 -1.70 18.04 22.01
C TYR A 197 -1.81 16.64 21.41
N HIS A 198 -2.62 15.80 22.04
CA HIS A 198 -2.92 14.44 21.56
C HIS A 198 -4.14 14.50 20.66
N PHE A 199 -4.04 13.91 19.46
CA PHE A 199 -5.16 13.91 18.53
C PHE A 199 -6.33 13.09 19.09
N ASN A 200 -7.52 13.65 18.96
CA ASN A 200 -8.76 12.95 19.27
C ASN A 200 -9.51 12.58 17.98
N SER A 201 -10.66 11.92 18.12
CA SER A 201 -11.48 11.49 16.98
C SER A 201 -11.88 12.64 16.05
N LEU A 202 -12.12 13.85 16.58
CA LEU A 202 -12.50 15.00 15.79
C LEU A 202 -11.36 15.48 14.88
N ASP A 203 -10.10 15.36 15.32
CA ASP A 203 -8.95 15.72 14.48
C ASP A 203 -8.82 14.78 13.28
N PHE A 204 -9.02 13.48 13.52
CA PHE A 204 -9.06 12.50 12.43
C PHE A 204 -10.27 12.74 11.51
N GLU A 205 -11.45 13.05 12.04
CA GLU A 205 -12.63 13.38 11.23
C GLU A 205 -12.38 14.65 10.37
N LYS A 206 -11.76 15.69 10.94
CA LYS A 206 -11.35 16.91 10.21
C LYS A 206 -10.39 16.58 9.06
N MET A 207 -9.44 15.67 9.25
CA MET A 207 -8.57 15.23 8.16
C MET A 207 -9.38 14.63 7.01
N GLY A 208 -10.39 13.81 7.34
CA GLY A 208 -11.28 13.21 6.35
C GLY A 208 -12.07 14.23 5.53
N SER A 209 -12.62 15.26 6.19
CA SER A 209 -13.34 16.34 5.50
C SER A 209 -12.40 17.21 4.66
N HIS A 210 -11.25 17.62 5.19
CA HIS A 210 -10.29 18.46 4.46
C HIS A 210 -9.63 17.74 3.28
N PHE A 211 -9.55 16.41 3.32
CA PHE A 211 -9.17 15.63 2.14
C PHE A 211 -10.14 15.87 0.97
N CYS A 212 -11.44 16.04 1.26
CA CYS A 212 -12.46 16.37 0.26
C CYS A 212 -12.32 17.81 -0.25
N ASP A 213 -12.02 18.76 0.64
CA ASP A 213 -11.76 20.15 0.25
C ASP A 213 -10.53 20.24 -0.67
N THR A 214 -9.47 19.49 -0.36
CA THR A 214 -8.30 19.39 -1.23
C THR A 214 -8.63 18.74 -2.58
N LEU A 215 -9.59 17.82 -2.66
CA LEU A 215 -10.04 17.29 -3.94
C LEU A 215 -10.71 18.37 -4.80
N LEU A 216 -11.48 19.29 -4.22
CA LEU A 216 -12.07 20.42 -4.93
C LEU A 216 -10.99 21.35 -5.48
N ASP A 217 -10.01 21.71 -4.64
CA ASP A 217 -8.88 22.54 -5.05
C ASP A 217 -8.05 21.90 -6.15
N TYR A 218 -7.91 20.58 -6.12
CA TYR A 218 -7.17 19.82 -7.12
C TYR A 218 -7.86 19.79 -8.48
N ILE A 219 -9.18 19.96 -8.52
CA ILE A 219 -9.98 19.96 -9.75
C ILE A 219 -10.50 21.33 -10.16
N ASP A 220 -10.06 22.38 -9.48
CA ASP A 220 -10.44 23.75 -9.79
C ASP A 220 -10.24 24.03 -11.29
N PRO A 221 -11.31 24.38 -12.03
CA PRO A 221 -11.23 24.66 -13.47
C PRO A 221 -10.26 25.78 -13.84
N ASP A 222 -9.97 26.70 -12.92
CA ASP A 222 -9.03 27.80 -13.13
C ASP A 222 -7.57 27.33 -13.03
N HIS A 223 -7.33 26.15 -12.45
CA HIS A 223 -6.01 25.53 -12.23
C HIS A 223 -4.99 26.38 -11.45
N LYS A 224 -5.30 27.62 -11.05
CA LYS A 224 -4.38 28.54 -10.37
C LYS A 224 -3.78 27.96 -9.10
N LYS A 225 -4.58 27.30 -8.25
CA LYS A 225 -4.09 26.63 -7.04
C LYS A 225 -3.08 25.54 -7.38
N MET A 226 -3.37 24.75 -8.43
CA MET A 226 -2.48 23.69 -8.91
C MET A 226 -1.17 24.25 -9.45
N GLU A 227 -1.23 25.27 -10.29
CA GLU A 227 -0.05 25.92 -10.88
C GLU A 227 0.83 26.55 -9.80
N HIS A 228 0.23 27.24 -8.84
CA HIS A 228 0.95 27.84 -7.71
C HIS A 228 1.68 26.78 -6.87
N ILE A 229 1.01 25.68 -6.52
CA ILE A 229 1.63 24.58 -5.78
C ILE A 229 2.73 23.90 -6.61
N MET A 230 2.52 23.74 -7.91
CA MET A 230 3.53 23.18 -8.80
C MET A 230 4.78 24.06 -8.84
N GLN A 231 4.63 25.39 -8.92
CA GLN A 231 5.75 26.32 -8.87
C GLN A 231 6.48 26.29 -7.53
N TYR A 232 5.73 26.26 -6.41
CA TYR A 232 6.29 26.08 -5.07
C TYR A 232 7.17 24.81 -4.99
N LEU A 233 6.67 23.68 -5.49
CA LEU A 233 7.40 22.41 -5.47
C LEU A 233 8.66 22.43 -6.36
N LYS A 234 8.58 23.06 -7.54
CA LYS A 234 9.73 23.25 -8.43
C LYS A 234 10.83 24.05 -7.73
N ASN A 235 10.46 25.21 -7.15
CA ASN A 235 11.40 26.08 -6.44
C ASN A 235 12.06 25.34 -5.27
N ARG A 236 11.26 24.62 -4.47
CA ARG A 236 11.76 23.85 -3.32
C ARG A 236 12.79 22.81 -3.72
N LEU A 237 12.56 22.08 -4.82
CA LEU A 237 13.50 21.06 -5.32
C LEU A 237 14.78 21.66 -5.90
N VAL A 238 14.70 22.84 -6.53
CA VAL A 238 15.90 23.58 -6.96
C VAL A 238 16.72 24.00 -5.74
N SER A 239 16.10 24.60 -4.72
CA SER A 239 16.79 24.99 -3.49
C SER A 239 17.49 23.81 -2.83
N MET A 240 16.82 22.66 -2.68
CA MET A 240 17.43 21.46 -2.11
C MET A 240 18.62 20.92 -2.92
N LYS A 241 18.63 21.08 -4.25
CA LYS A 241 19.76 20.68 -5.09
C LYS A 241 20.94 21.64 -4.93
N VAL A 242 20.68 22.94 -4.81
CA VAL A 242 21.70 23.98 -4.57
C VAL A 242 22.34 23.81 -3.20
N SER A 243 21.55 23.53 -2.15
CA SER A 243 22.07 23.21 -0.82
C SER A 243 23.05 22.04 -0.86
N LYS A 244 22.68 20.95 -1.55
CA LYS A 244 23.52 19.75 -1.69
C LYS A 244 24.80 19.96 -2.51
N SER A 245 24.82 20.89 -3.47
CA SER A 245 26.04 21.19 -4.23
C SER A 245 27.03 22.03 -3.44
N ASN A 246 26.57 22.75 -2.41
CA ASN A 246 27.43 23.60 -1.58
C ASN A 246 27.97 22.87 -0.34
N GLU A 247 27.40 21.72 0.06
CA GLU A 247 27.82 20.88 1.19
C GLU A 247 28.72 19.70 0.74
N PHE A 248 29.74 19.97 -0.08
CA PHE A 248 30.84 19.02 -0.33
C PHE A 248 32.03 19.33 0.59
N GLU A 249 31.81 19.35 1.90
CA GLU A 249 32.81 19.17 2.97
C GLU A 249 32.02 19.06 4.29
N ASP A 250 32.19 17.93 4.98
CA ASP A 250 31.68 17.55 6.32
C ASP A 250 30.21 17.09 6.52
N ASP A 251 30.13 15.79 6.90
CA ASP A 251 29.13 15.02 7.63
C ASP A 251 27.61 15.20 7.43
N LYS A 252 27.01 14.12 6.91
CA LYS A 252 25.65 13.57 7.13
C LYS A 252 24.62 14.51 7.79
N LEU A 253 24.03 15.39 6.99
CA LEU A 253 22.70 15.95 7.29
C LEU A 253 21.69 15.68 6.15
N SER A 254 20.62 14.95 6.53
CA SER A 254 19.27 14.89 5.95
C SER A 254 19.11 15.03 4.42
N SER A 255 18.86 13.90 3.76
CA SER A 255 18.38 13.85 2.37
C SER A 255 16.96 13.27 2.29
N ASP A 256 16.07 14.03 1.67
CA ASP A 256 14.69 13.59 1.38
C ASP A 256 14.63 12.45 0.33
N ASP A 257 15.72 12.26 -0.44
CA ASP A 257 15.83 11.30 -1.55
C ASP A 257 16.67 10.04 -1.22
N SER A 258 17.39 9.98 -0.07
CA SER A 258 18.19 8.79 0.29
C SER A 258 17.92 8.23 1.69
N MET A 259 17.06 8.88 2.48
CA MET A 259 16.58 8.28 3.72
C MET A 259 15.62 7.14 3.37
N SER A 260 16.11 5.91 3.49
CA SER A 260 15.25 4.75 3.51
C SER A 260 14.27 4.91 4.69
N ASP A 261 12.99 4.63 4.44
CA ASP A 261 11.93 4.40 5.43
C ASP A 261 12.28 3.32 6.48
N SER A 262 13.48 2.70 6.41
CA SER A 262 13.97 1.71 7.37
C SER A 262 14.11 2.27 8.80
N SER A 263 14.37 3.57 8.95
CA SER A 263 14.39 4.20 10.28
C SER A 263 12.99 4.36 10.88
N ASP A 264 11.93 4.22 10.06
CA ASP A 264 10.54 4.28 10.48
C ASP A 264 9.91 2.89 10.58
N VAL A 265 10.59 2.02 11.35
CA VAL A 265 10.02 0.77 11.86
C VAL A 265 8.91 1.07 12.87
N GLY A 266 7.80 1.63 12.43
CA GLY A 266 6.52 1.57 13.14
C GLY A 266 5.97 0.15 13.02
N SER A 267 5.76 -0.53 14.16
CA SER A 267 5.27 -1.92 14.30
C SER A 267 5.58 -2.83 13.10
N ASP A 268 6.85 -2.92 12.72
CA ASP A 268 7.26 -3.61 11.51
C ASP A 268 7.44 -5.10 11.82
N SER A 269 6.36 -5.88 11.70
CA SER A 269 6.45 -7.34 11.58
C SER A 269 6.86 -7.75 10.15
N SER A 270 7.90 -7.13 9.61
CA SER A 270 8.28 -7.11 8.19
C SER A 270 8.78 -8.42 7.59
N ASN A 271 8.88 -9.52 8.34
CA ASN A 271 9.30 -10.81 7.77
C ASN A 271 8.11 -11.72 7.44
N CYS A 272 7.03 -11.18 6.90
CA CYS A 272 5.84 -11.96 6.53
C CYS A 272 5.62 -12.03 5.00
N ASP A 273 6.68 -12.23 4.22
CA ASP A 273 6.55 -12.74 2.85
C ASP A 273 6.16 -14.23 2.82
N GLU A 274 6.15 -14.88 3.98
CA GLU A 274 5.76 -16.27 4.12
C GLU A 274 4.32 -16.51 3.67
N LEU A 275 4.13 -17.71 3.10
CA LEU A 275 2.82 -18.25 2.81
C LEU A 275 2.05 -18.44 4.12
N PRO A 276 0.72 -18.30 4.14
CA PRO A 276 -0.09 -18.63 5.30
C PRO A 276 0.33 -19.97 5.91
N ALA A 277 0.52 -20.04 7.22
CA ALA A 277 1.15 -21.18 7.89
C ALA A 277 0.49 -22.53 7.51
N TYR A 278 -0.84 -22.54 7.40
CA TYR A 278 -1.60 -23.70 6.92
C TYR A 278 -1.22 -24.12 5.48
N TYR A 279 -1.07 -23.17 4.57
CA TYR A 279 -0.71 -23.45 3.18
C TYR A 279 0.73 -23.98 3.06
N ALA A 280 1.66 -23.37 3.79
CA ALA A 280 3.04 -23.86 3.90
C ALA A 280 3.06 -25.31 4.41
N TYR A 281 2.27 -25.61 5.43
CA TYR A 281 2.12 -26.96 5.99
C TYR A 281 1.57 -27.98 4.97
N VAL A 282 0.52 -27.61 4.23
CA VAL A 282 -0.06 -28.47 3.19
C VAL A 282 0.96 -28.75 2.06
N LEU A 283 1.69 -27.73 1.60
CA LEU A 283 2.74 -27.89 0.59
C LEU A 283 3.89 -28.78 1.06
N GLN A 284 4.29 -28.68 2.34
CA GLN A 284 5.30 -29.58 2.89
C GLN A 284 4.79 -31.03 2.92
N LYS A 285 3.52 -31.26 3.29
CA LYS A 285 2.90 -32.60 3.27
C LYS A 285 2.79 -33.17 1.85
N SER A 286 2.42 -32.36 0.86
CA SER A 286 2.33 -32.80 -0.53
C SER A 286 3.70 -33.17 -1.11
N LYS A 287 4.75 -32.37 -0.81
CA LYS A 287 6.15 -32.71 -1.15
C LYS A 287 6.62 -34.01 -0.49
N LYS A 288 6.30 -34.24 0.79
CA LYS A 288 6.61 -35.51 1.47
C LYS A 288 5.88 -36.71 0.84
N LYS A 289 4.60 -36.57 0.46
CA LYS A 289 3.86 -37.60 -0.29
C LYS A 289 4.45 -37.85 -1.68
N GLY A 290 4.87 -36.81 -2.41
CA GLY A 290 5.55 -36.93 -3.71
C GLY A 290 6.89 -37.66 -3.62
N LYS A 291 7.72 -37.33 -2.61
CA LYS A 291 8.98 -38.06 -2.33
C LYS A 291 8.73 -39.53 -1.95
N ARG A 292 7.68 -39.81 -1.17
CA ARG A 292 7.27 -41.19 -0.83
C ARG A 292 6.78 -41.97 -2.06
N LYS A 293 6.01 -41.35 -2.95
CA LYS A 293 5.61 -41.93 -4.24
C LYS A 293 6.83 -42.24 -5.11
N ARG A 294 7.75 -41.29 -5.31
CA ARG A 294 9.00 -41.50 -6.09
C ARG A 294 9.87 -42.63 -5.53
N ARG A 295 10.01 -42.74 -4.20
CA ARG A 295 10.71 -43.87 -3.55
C ARG A 295 10.00 -45.20 -3.77
N LEU A 296 8.67 -45.22 -3.82
CA LEU A 296 7.88 -46.43 -4.10
C LEU A 296 7.99 -46.84 -5.57
N THR A 297 8.03 -45.89 -6.53
CA THR A 297 8.27 -46.20 -7.95
C THR A 297 9.70 -46.71 -8.17
N GLN A 298 10.73 -46.05 -7.63
CA GLN A 298 12.11 -46.56 -7.70
C GLN A 298 12.27 -47.96 -7.09
N LYS A 299 11.60 -48.26 -5.95
CA LYS A 299 11.61 -49.62 -5.38
C LYS A 299 10.87 -50.65 -6.25
N ARG A 300 9.86 -50.25 -7.02
CA ARG A 300 9.17 -51.14 -7.98
C ARG A 300 10.02 -51.38 -9.23
N ASP A 301 10.70 -50.35 -9.74
CA ASP A 301 11.60 -50.46 -10.89
C ASP A 301 12.80 -51.37 -10.57
N ILE A 302 13.43 -51.21 -9.40
CA ILE A 302 14.51 -52.11 -8.93
C ILE A 302 14.04 -53.57 -8.79
N LYS A 303 12.79 -53.79 -8.32
CA LYS A 303 12.22 -55.15 -8.25
C LYS A 303 11.89 -55.75 -9.62
N SER A 304 11.56 -54.93 -10.62
CA SER A 304 11.32 -55.40 -11.99
C SER A 304 12.60 -55.77 -12.74
N VAL A 305 13.71 -55.07 -12.45
CA VAL A 305 15.04 -55.39 -13.01
C VAL A 305 15.55 -56.72 -12.44
N ASN A 306 15.38 -56.96 -11.13
CA ASN A 306 15.77 -58.24 -10.51
C ASN A 306 14.89 -59.44 -10.93
N LYS A 307 13.72 -59.22 -11.55
CA LYS A 307 12.85 -60.31 -12.04
C LYS A 307 13.17 -60.73 -13.49
N LYS A 308 14.01 -59.97 -14.21
CA LYS A 308 14.45 -60.30 -15.58
C LYS A 308 15.77 -61.09 -15.64
N VAL A 309 16.46 -61.29 -14.51
CA VAL A 309 17.78 -61.96 -14.48
C VAL A 309 17.70 -63.48 -14.20
N THR A 310 16.51 -64.06 -13.99
CA THR A 310 16.35 -65.49 -13.65
C THR A 310 15.62 -66.34 -14.69
N ARG A 311 15.59 -65.93 -15.97
CA ARG A 311 15.16 -66.81 -17.06
C ARG A 311 16.02 -66.61 -18.31
N SER A 312 17.09 -67.38 -18.39
CA SER A 312 17.44 -68.24 -19.54
C SER A 312 18.91 -68.68 -19.43
N ASN A 313 19.14 -69.94 -19.07
CA ASN A 313 20.37 -70.64 -19.41
C ASN A 313 19.97 -72.07 -19.74
N THR A 314 19.83 -72.38 -21.03
CA THR A 314 20.40 -73.56 -21.71
C THR A 314 19.81 -73.69 -23.12
N SER A 315 20.69 -73.65 -24.12
CA SER A 315 20.79 -74.72 -25.12
C SER A 315 22.05 -74.46 -25.96
N ILE A 316 23.00 -75.38 -25.86
CA ILE A 316 24.13 -75.55 -26.76
C ILE A 316 23.88 -76.90 -27.45
N TYR A 317 23.68 -76.83 -28.77
CA TYR A 317 23.70 -77.84 -29.83
C TYR A 317 22.88 -79.13 -29.69
N ASP A 318 22.01 -79.38 -30.68
CA ASP A 318 22.03 -80.65 -31.44
C ASP A 318 21.37 -80.53 -32.84
N PHE A 319 22.18 -80.94 -33.82
CA PHE A 319 21.94 -81.61 -35.11
C PHE A 319 21.02 -81.08 -36.23
N LEU A 320 21.71 -80.82 -37.35
CA LEU A 320 21.37 -81.15 -38.74
C LEU A 320 20.58 -82.48 -38.87
N SER A 321 19.39 -82.43 -39.47
CA SER A 321 19.06 -83.04 -40.77
C SER A 321 17.69 -82.56 -41.23
#